data_AF-A0A396S3Y3-F1
#
_entry.id   AF-A0A396S3Y3-F1
#
_cell.length_a   1.000
_cell.length_b   1.000
_cell.length_c   1.000
_cell.angle_alpha   90.00
_cell.angle_beta   90.00
_cell.angle_gamma   90.00
#
_symmetry.space_group_name_H-M   'P 1'
#
loop_
_entity.id
_entity.type
_entity.pdbx_description
1 polymer ?
#
loop_
_entity_poly.entity_id
_entity_poly.type
_entity_poly.pdbx_seq_one_letter_code
_entity_poly.pdbx_strand_id
1 'polypeptide(L)'
;MLKVDEQVLKESNGKSGQPLEEAIFRLSNRPDFQQDIFGAMLPIDSLLVNRTRAQNLIFSIAKKYWGKVDLFLHAALHEISIDLENANDRIEAFFSSPQGKKALFDYLTIHNELQFENLMALVLNKDLKLPKFKSVGGLRQIHLYQVGSKYFVQAILNDRFEFWDALFSKKIYSLFMQAPLNSIQQANELIKRFRFLVETYSTLNQSVITTNQLITYIDQENVRSYQLKELHLYNVISHFNGGKRHFQKIDALIEDIIANWGTGKWALSEKEFTLLIYIKAITAAHHKITADVMEYGKYLIMNDRLTNHSIELLLEYSDVLPNLKPEPDSLVKRYDKNYLEQIFYILIDALIQNEKYSEVVQLIQQHEIASCMSIYEYFDDAHHNEDALFKIEATVQRDIAFIVHNSPQYILQSVEEWLKNYNDEKSAFYEIASMTSSHLCNLLKAFFATEHYELFEKLMEVYKKYLKIDSHFNDLRDFVSAYVKN
;
A
#
# COMPACT_ATOMS: atom_id res chain seq x y z
N MET A 1 -20.65 13.33 -23.43
CA MET A 1 -19.65 12.30 -23.09
C MET A 1 -19.13 11.69 -24.38
N LEU A 2 -18.39 10.56 -24.36
CA LEU A 2 -18.22 9.81 -25.61
C LEU A 2 -19.58 9.23 -26.01
N LYS A 3 -19.80 9.09 -27.33
CA LYS A 3 -21.07 8.56 -27.85
C LYS A 3 -21.34 7.14 -27.34
N VAL A 4 -20.29 6.33 -27.23
CA VAL A 4 -20.39 4.95 -26.71
C VAL A 4 -20.84 4.93 -25.25
N ASP A 5 -20.36 5.86 -24.41
CA ASP A 5 -20.76 5.95 -23.00
C ASP A 5 -22.26 6.22 -22.87
N GLU A 6 -22.80 7.13 -23.70
CA GLU A 6 -24.23 7.47 -23.72
C GLU A 6 -25.09 6.32 -24.26
N GLN A 7 -24.59 5.57 -25.24
CA GLN A 7 -25.27 4.39 -25.78
C GLN A 7 -25.33 3.27 -24.75
N VAL A 8 -24.21 2.95 -24.09
CA VAL A 8 -24.14 1.93 -23.04
C VAL A 8 -25.06 2.31 -21.87
N LEU A 9 -25.04 3.57 -21.42
CA LEU A 9 -25.94 4.05 -20.36
C LEU A 9 -27.41 3.83 -20.72
N LYS A 10 -27.79 4.14 -21.97
CA LYS A 10 -29.16 4.00 -22.44
C LYS A 10 -29.57 2.52 -22.51
N GLU A 11 -28.71 1.66 -23.04
CA GLU A 11 -29.03 0.24 -23.21
C GLU A 11 -29.06 -0.53 -21.90
N SER A 12 -28.16 -0.23 -20.96
CA SER A 12 -28.15 -0.86 -19.63
C SER A 12 -29.16 -0.24 -18.66
N ASN A 13 -29.84 0.86 -19.06
CA ASN A 13 -30.60 1.74 -18.18
C ASN A 13 -29.78 2.19 -16.95
N GLY A 14 -28.47 2.39 -17.13
CA GLY A 14 -27.50 2.75 -16.09
C GLY A 14 -27.38 1.77 -14.94
N LYS A 15 -27.66 0.49 -15.17
CA LYS A 15 -27.38 -0.61 -14.24
C LYS A 15 -26.01 -1.21 -14.54
N SER A 16 -25.30 -1.64 -13.50
CA SER A 16 -24.04 -2.41 -13.56
C SER A 16 -24.33 -3.92 -13.63
N GLY A 17 -23.28 -4.75 -13.74
CA GLY A 17 -23.39 -6.22 -13.82
C GLY A 17 -23.90 -6.71 -15.17
N GLN A 18 -24.71 -7.78 -15.17
CA GLN A 18 -25.21 -8.41 -16.41
C GLN A 18 -25.89 -7.43 -17.41
N PRO A 19 -26.72 -6.45 -16.98
CA PRO A 19 -27.27 -5.45 -17.90
C PRO A 19 -26.20 -4.63 -18.64
N LEU A 20 -25.07 -4.32 -17.97
CA LEU A 20 -23.94 -3.65 -18.60
C LEU A 20 -23.22 -4.57 -19.59
N GLU A 21 -23.00 -5.84 -19.22
CA GLU A 21 -22.40 -6.84 -20.13
C GLU A 21 -23.22 -7.00 -21.41
N GLU A 22 -24.53 -7.17 -21.29
CA GLU A 22 -25.42 -7.35 -22.44
C GLU A 22 -25.46 -6.11 -23.34
N ALA A 23 -25.48 -4.91 -22.75
CA ALA A 23 -25.40 -3.65 -23.50
C ALA A 23 -24.07 -3.54 -24.28
N ILE A 24 -22.95 -3.84 -23.63
CA ILE A 24 -21.64 -3.85 -24.30
C ILE A 24 -21.63 -4.89 -25.42
N PHE A 25 -22.10 -6.10 -25.16
CA PHE A 25 -22.12 -7.18 -26.15
C PHE A 25 -22.91 -6.80 -27.40
N ARG A 26 -24.10 -6.23 -27.25
CA ARG A 26 -24.95 -5.76 -28.37
C ARG A 26 -24.30 -4.65 -29.18
N LEU A 27 -23.58 -3.73 -28.52
CA LEU A 27 -22.92 -2.61 -29.19
C LEU A 27 -21.62 -3.00 -29.90
N SER A 28 -21.00 -4.11 -29.51
CA SER A 28 -19.64 -4.44 -29.93
C SER A 28 -19.56 -5.20 -31.25
N ASN A 29 -20.66 -5.80 -31.73
CA ASN A 29 -20.86 -6.35 -33.09
C ASN A 29 -19.67 -7.18 -33.66
N ARG A 30 -18.84 -7.78 -32.81
CA ARG A 30 -17.66 -8.56 -33.20
C ARG A 30 -17.64 -9.87 -32.42
N PRO A 31 -18.00 -11.00 -33.05
CA PRO A 31 -17.92 -12.33 -32.44
C PRO A 31 -16.46 -12.83 -32.27
N ASP A 32 -15.47 -12.13 -32.84
CA ASP A 32 -14.06 -12.55 -32.86
C ASP A 32 -13.27 -12.23 -31.57
N PHE A 33 -13.92 -11.65 -30.56
CA PHE A 33 -13.31 -11.43 -29.25
C PHE A 33 -13.28 -12.74 -28.44
N GLN A 34 -12.29 -13.59 -28.72
CA GLN A 34 -12.22 -14.95 -28.18
C GLN A 34 -11.78 -15.05 -26.71
N GLN A 35 -11.22 -14.00 -26.12
CA GLN A 35 -10.77 -14.02 -24.72
C GLN A 35 -11.76 -13.35 -23.77
N ASP A 36 -12.34 -14.16 -22.88
CA ASP A 36 -13.26 -13.75 -21.82
C ASP A 36 -12.54 -13.76 -20.46
N ILE A 37 -11.62 -12.81 -20.26
CA ILE A 37 -10.98 -12.60 -18.96
C ILE A 37 -11.90 -11.79 -18.03
N PHE A 38 -12.50 -10.74 -18.59
CA PHE A 38 -13.37 -9.84 -17.85
C PHE A 38 -14.59 -9.44 -18.68
N GLY A 39 -15.32 -10.41 -19.23
CA GLY A 39 -16.60 -10.21 -19.90
C GLY A 39 -16.49 -9.47 -21.24
N ALA A 40 -17.58 -8.78 -21.58
CA ALA A 40 -17.72 -8.13 -22.88
C ALA A 40 -16.75 -6.95 -23.05
N MET A 41 -16.21 -6.80 -24.27
CA MET A 41 -15.25 -5.76 -24.63
C MET A 41 -15.84 -4.73 -25.58
N LEU A 42 -15.48 -3.46 -25.37
CA LEU A 42 -15.83 -2.36 -26.27
C LEU A 42 -14.77 -2.18 -27.37
N PRO A 43 -15.14 -1.88 -28.63
CA PRO A 43 -14.18 -1.64 -29.70
C PRO A 43 -13.28 -0.43 -29.40
N ILE A 44 -11.96 -0.58 -29.52
CA ILE A 44 -10.99 0.48 -29.18
C ILE A 44 -11.23 1.81 -29.91
N ASP A 45 -11.69 1.77 -31.16
CA ASP A 45 -11.99 2.97 -31.95
C ASP A 45 -13.16 3.80 -31.39
N SER A 46 -14.01 3.19 -30.57
CA SER A 46 -15.09 3.89 -29.85
C SER A 46 -14.59 4.58 -28.57
N LEU A 47 -13.45 4.13 -28.03
CA LEU A 47 -12.87 4.57 -26.77
C LEU A 47 -11.88 5.72 -26.94
N LEU A 48 -11.19 5.76 -28.08
CA LEU A 48 -10.10 6.69 -28.33
C LEU A 48 -10.53 7.85 -29.24
N VAL A 49 -10.16 9.06 -28.84
CA VAL A 49 -10.45 10.29 -29.58
C VAL A 49 -9.18 11.08 -29.90
N ASN A 50 -9.19 11.88 -30.96
CA ASN A 50 -8.08 12.78 -31.25
C ASN A 50 -7.97 13.90 -30.21
N ARG A 51 -6.82 14.59 -30.19
CA ARG A 51 -6.52 15.68 -29.24
C ARG A 51 -7.60 16.76 -29.19
N THR A 52 -8.02 17.26 -30.35
CA THR A 52 -9.01 18.34 -30.45
C THR A 52 -10.34 17.93 -29.85
N ARG A 53 -10.79 16.69 -30.13
CA ARG A 53 -12.03 16.15 -29.59
C ARG A 53 -11.91 15.89 -28.09
N ALA A 54 -10.78 15.38 -27.60
CA ALA A 54 -10.54 15.21 -26.16
C ALA A 54 -10.62 16.57 -25.43
N GLN A 55 -9.91 17.59 -25.93
CA GLN A 55 -9.94 18.95 -25.38
C GLN A 55 -11.34 19.53 -25.34
N ASN A 56 -12.09 19.42 -26.45
CA ASN A 56 -13.48 19.90 -26.51
C ASN A 56 -14.38 19.17 -25.52
N LEU A 57 -14.25 17.84 -25.45
CA LEU A 57 -15.08 17.00 -24.60
C LEU A 57 -14.86 17.34 -23.13
N ILE A 58 -13.61 17.32 -22.68
CA ILE A 58 -13.23 17.61 -21.30
C ILE A 58 -13.72 19.02 -20.92
N PHE A 59 -13.41 20.03 -21.72
CA PHE A 59 -13.79 21.41 -21.44
C PHE A 59 -15.31 21.58 -21.36
N SER A 60 -16.07 20.96 -22.27
CA SER A 60 -17.53 21.02 -22.28
C SER A 60 -18.16 20.33 -21.07
N ILE A 61 -17.60 19.19 -20.64
CA ILE A 61 -18.07 18.44 -19.47
C ILE A 61 -17.79 19.24 -18.19
N ALA A 62 -16.55 19.72 -18.01
CA ALA A 62 -16.18 20.54 -16.87
C ALA A 62 -17.04 21.81 -16.80
N LYS A 63 -17.21 22.52 -17.93
CA LYS A 63 -18.06 23.72 -18.00
C LYS A 63 -19.52 23.42 -17.64
N LYS A 64 -20.07 22.29 -18.09
CA LYS A 64 -21.46 21.90 -17.84
C LYS A 64 -21.73 21.66 -16.35
N TYR A 65 -20.82 20.99 -15.65
CA TYR A 65 -21.06 20.53 -14.27
C TYR A 65 -20.38 21.39 -13.19
N TRP A 66 -19.31 22.11 -13.53
CA TRP A 66 -18.53 22.93 -12.61
C TRP A 66 -18.40 24.40 -13.06
N GLY A 67 -18.92 24.77 -14.23
CA GLY A 67 -18.81 26.13 -14.77
C GLY A 67 -19.82 27.13 -14.22
N LYS A 68 -20.72 26.72 -13.32
CA LYS A 68 -21.64 27.59 -12.59
C LYS A 68 -21.72 27.14 -11.14
N VAL A 69 -21.50 28.06 -10.20
CA VAL A 69 -21.68 27.80 -8.77
C VAL A 69 -23.17 27.68 -8.48
N ASP A 70 -23.67 26.46 -8.29
CA ASP A 70 -25.01 26.23 -7.73
C ASP A 70 -25.03 26.46 -6.20
N LEU A 71 -26.20 26.33 -5.57
CA LEU A 71 -26.37 26.51 -4.12
C LEU A 71 -25.48 25.56 -3.29
N PHE A 72 -25.16 24.37 -3.81
CA PHE A 72 -24.30 23.39 -3.13
C PHE A 72 -22.83 23.76 -3.25
N LEU A 73 -22.40 24.20 -4.44
CA LEU A 73 -21.10 24.81 -4.70
C LEU A 73 -20.90 26.05 -3.83
N HIS A 74 -21.93 26.88 -3.65
CA HIS A 74 -21.90 28.06 -2.80
C HIS A 74 -21.63 27.72 -1.34
N ALA A 75 -22.33 26.71 -0.79
CA ALA A 75 -22.09 26.25 0.57
C ALA A 75 -20.66 25.71 0.76
N ALA A 76 -20.15 24.95 -0.22
CA ALA A 76 -18.80 24.42 -0.18
C ALA A 76 -17.72 25.52 -0.25
N LEU A 77 -17.91 26.56 -1.09
CA LEU A 77 -16.95 27.67 -1.23
C LEU A 77 -16.99 28.65 -0.04
N HIS A 78 -18.16 28.87 0.55
CA HIS A 78 -18.31 29.69 1.76
C HIS A 78 -17.62 29.08 2.98
N GLU A 79 -17.65 27.74 3.13
CA GLU A 79 -16.94 27.03 4.22
C GLU A 79 -15.41 27.24 4.19
N ILE A 80 -14.84 27.65 3.06
CA ILE A 80 -13.39 27.86 2.86
C ILE A 80 -13.00 29.35 2.76
N SER A 81 -13.90 30.27 3.12
CA SER A 81 -13.67 31.73 3.13
C SER A 81 -13.25 32.31 1.77
N ILE A 82 -13.74 31.73 0.66
CA ILE A 82 -13.54 32.31 -0.68
C ILE A 82 -14.62 33.37 -0.93
N ASP A 83 -14.20 34.55 -1.38
CA ASP A 83 -15.10 35.61 -1.81
C ASP A 83 -15.89 35.17 -3.06
N LEU A 84 -17.20 35.05 -2.91
CA LEU A 84 -18.11 34.33 -3.80
C LEU A 84 -18.41 35.08 -5.11
N GLU A 85 -18.49 36.41 -5.07
CA GLU A 85 -18.72 37.23 -6.27
C GLU A 85 -17.48 37.17 -7.19
N ASN A 86 -16.28 37.32 -6.61
CA ASN A 86 -15.02 37.19 -7.32
C ASN A 86 -14.75 35.76 -7.86
N ALA A 87 -15.27 34.72 -7.20
CA ALA A 87 -15.09 33.33 -7.64
C ALA A 87 -15.90 33.00 -8.90
N ASN A 88 -17.16 33.44 -8.97
CA ASN A 88 -18.01 33.21 -10.13
C ASN A 88 -17.46 33.87 -11.40
N ASP A 89 -17.06 35.13 -11.30
CA ASP A 89 -16.49 35.88 -12.42
C ASP A 89 -15.21 35.21 -12.94
N ARG A 90 -14.36 34.70 -12.03
CA ARG A 90 -13.14 33.98 -12.41
C ARG A 90 -13.41 32.63 -13.07
N ILE A 91 -14.39 31.86 -12.58
CA ILE A 91 -14.80 30.60 -13.19
C ILE A 91 -15.37 30.87 -14.59
N GLU A 92 -16.24 31.87 -14.73
CA GLU A 92 -16.83 32.24 -16.01
C GLU A 92 -15.76 32.74 -16.99
N ALA A 93 -14.83 33.59 -16.55
CA ALA A 93 -13.70 34.05 -17.35
C ALA A 93 -12.81 32.88 -17.79
N PHE A 94 -12.51 31.95 -16.89
CA PHE A 94 -11.72 30.75 -17.18
C PHE A 94 -12.38 29.92 -18.29
N PHE A 95 -13.67 29.59 -18.15
CA PHE A 95 -14.43 28.81 -19.13
C PHE A 95 -14.85 29.60 -20.40
N SER A 96 -14.52 30.88 -20.48
CA SER A 96 -14.70 31.72 -21.66
C SER A 96 -13.39 31.96 -22.41
N SER A 97 -12.25 31.64 -21.81
CA SER A 97 -10.93 31.87 -22.40
C SER A 97 -10.36 30.63 -23.12
N PRO A 98 -9.66 30.79 -24.26
CA PRO A 98 -8.86 29.71 -24.86
C PRO A 98 -7.74 29.23 -23.93
N GLN A 99 -7.18 30.12 -23.10
CA GLN A 99 -6.15 29.78 -22.11
C GLN A 99 -6.67 28.79 -21.08
N GLY A 100 -7.87 29.00 -20.52
CA GLY A 100 -8.46 28.08 -19.54
C GLY A 100 -8.67 26.68 -20.10
N LYS A 101 -9.13 26.59 -21.36
CA LYS A 101 -9.25 25.31 -22.06
C LYS A 101 -7.92 24.58 -22.23
N LYS A 102 -6.86 25.32 -22.58
CA LYS A 102 -5.51 24.77 -22.70
C LYS A 102 -5.00 24.31 -21.33
N ALA A 103 -5.09 25.17 -20.31
CA ALA A 103 -4.62 24.89 -18.95
C ALA A 103 -5.27 23.62 -18.37
N LEU A 104 -6.58 23.46 -18.56
CA LEU A 104 -7.31 22.28 -18.09
C LEU A 104 -6.84 20.99 -18.77
N PHE A 105 -6.59 21.04 -20.09
CA PHE A 105 -6.09 19.88 -20.81
C PHE A 105 -4.63 19.55 -20.47
N ASP A 106 -3.78 20.57 -20.34
CA ASP A 106 -2.37 20.41 -19.96
C ASP A 106 -2.28 19.81 -18.55
N TYR A 107 -3.11 20.26 -17.61
CA TYR A 107 -3.21 19.68 -16.26
C TYR A 107 -3.54 18.18 -16.32
N LEU A 108 -4.61 17.81 -17.04
CA LEU A 108 -5.02 16.41 -17.19
C LEU A 108 -3.98 15.55 -17.91
N THR A 109 -3.15 16.13 -18.78
CA THR A 109 -2.08 15.38 -19.47
C THR A 109 -0.93 15.01 -18.52
N ILE A 110 -0.75 15.80 -17.45
CA ILE A 110 0.28 15.58 -16.43
C ILE A 110 -0.24 14.66 -15.33
N HIS A 111 -1.45 14.94 -14.82
CA HIS A 111 -2.00 14.29 -13.63
C HIS A 111 -2.98 13.15 -13.91
N ASN A 112 -3.42 12.96 -15.16
CA ASN A 112 -4.42 11.99 -15.64
C ASN A 112 -5.82 12.07 -15.01
N GLU A 113 -5.98 12.77 -13.90
CA GLU A 113 -7.23 12.92 -13.16
C GLU A 113 -7.48 14.40 -12.86
N LEU A 114 -8.75 14.82 -12.91
CA LEU A 114 -9.21 16.14 -12.52
C LEU A 114 -10.48 16.02 -11.68
N GLN A 115 -10.42 16.55 -10.46
CA GLN A 115 -11.56 16.76 -9.58
C GLN A 115 -11.86 18.25 -9.42
N PHE A 116 -12.97 18.57 -8.75
CA PHE A 116 -13.41 19.95 -8.56
C PHE A 116 -12.36 20.83 -7.83
N GLU A 117 -11.70 20.29 -6.81
CA GLU A 117 -10.62 21.00 -6.07
C GLU A 117 -9.49 21.45 -7.00
N ASN A 118 -9.08 20.56 -7.91
CA ASN A 118 -8.01 20.83 -8.86
C ASN A 118 -8.41 21.93 -9.85
N LEU A 119 -9.66 21.91 -10.32
CA LEU A 119 -10.20 22.98 -11.17
C LEU A 119 -10.14 24.32 -10.42
N MET A 120 -10.61 24.36 -9.18
CA MET A 120 -10.61 25.60 -8.41
C MET A 120 -9.19 26.09 -8.12
N ALA A 121 -8.23 25.18 -7.90
CA ALA A 121 -6.82 25.54 -7.79
C ALA A 121 -6.29 26.19 -9.08
N LEU A 122 -6.66 25.67 -10.26
CA LEU A 122 -6.33 26.27 -11.55
C LEU A 122 -6.98 27.65 -11.77
N VAL A 123 -8.22 27.84 -11.30
CA VAL A 123 -8.97 29.08 -11.48
C VAL A 123 -8.52 30.18 -10.50
N LEU A 124 -8.23 29.80 -9.25
CA LEU A 124 -7.95 30.73 -8.16
C LEU A 124 -6.47 30.86 -7.81
N ASN A 125 -5.60 30.01 -8.37
CA ASN A 125 -4.19 29.89 -8.01
C ASN A 125 -3.97 29.65 -6.50
N LYS A 126 -4.86 28.86 -5.88
CA LYS A 126 -4.79 28.48 -4.47
C LYS A 126 -5.21 27.03 -4.31
N ASP A 127 -4.41 26.25 -3.59
CA ASP A 127 -4.78 24.89 -3.23
C ASP A 127 -5.97 24.89 -2.29
N LEU A 128 -6.95 24.06 -2.60
CA LEU A 128 -8.15 23.87 -1.81
C LEU A 128 -8.22 22.42 -1.40
N LYS A 129 -8.48 22.20 -0.10
CA LYS A 129 -8.77 20.88 0.45
C LYS A 129 -10.23 20.90 0.87
N LEU A 130 -11.11 20.32 0.06
CA LEU A 130 -12.48 20.09 0.50
C LEU A 130 -12.50 18.80 1.34
N PRO A 131 -13.47 18.64 2.25
CA PRO A 131 -13.68 17.37 2.90
C PRO A 131 -13.97 16.31 1.84
N LYS A 132 -13.20 15.20 1.82
CA LYS A 132 -13.24 14.10 0.83
C LYS A 132 -14.64 13.55 0.51
N PHE A 133 -15.64 13.80 1.35
CA PHE A 133 -17.00 13.28 1.23
C PHE A 133 -17.98 14.21 0.50
N LYS A 134 -17.60 15.45 0.18
CA LYS A 134 -18.48 16.37 -0.55
C LYS A 134 -18.18 16.31 -2.04
N SER A 135 -18.89 15.45 -2.78
CA SER A 135 -18.90 15.52 -4.24
C SER A 135 -19.62 16.80 -4.66
N VAL A 136 -18.94 17.68 -5.38
CA VAL A 136 -19.47 19.00 -5.74
C VAL A 136 -20.06 18.98 -7.16
N GLY A 137 -21.30 19.45 -7.30
CA GLY A 137 -22.03 19.48 -8.58
C GLY A 137 -22.50 18.10 -9.05
N GLY A 138 -22.61 17.90 -10.37
CA GLY A 138 -23.03 16.62 -10.98
C GLY A 138 -21.90 15.72 -11.48
N LEU A 139 -20.65 16.17 -11.35
CA LEU A 139 -19.45 15.50 -11.86
C LEU A 139 -18.49 15.22 -10.71
N ARG A 140 -18.02 13.98 -10.62
CA ARG A 140 -17.08 13.54 -9.60
C ARG A 140 -15.64 13.80 -10.03
N GLN A 141 -15.29 13.31 -11.21
CA GLN A 141 -13.92 13.36 -11.75
C GLN A 141 -13.89 13.14 -13.26
N ILE A 142 -12.83 13.63 -13.90
CA ILE A 142 -12.50 13.35 -15.31
C ILE A 142 -11.12 12.69 -15.35
N HIS A 143 -11.02 11.61 -16.12
CA HIS A 143 -9.78 10.89 -16.41
C HIS A 143 -9.35 11.10 -17.87
N LEU A 144 -8.04 11.23 -18.07
CA LEU A 144 -7.40 11.37 -19.38
C LEU A 144 -6.12 10.53 -19.42
N TYR A 145 -6.00 9.65 -20.42
CA TYR A 145 -4.78 8.91 -20.70
C TYR A 145 -4.42 9.01 -22.18
N GLN A 146 -3.14 9.19 -22.50
CA GLN A 146 -2.68 9.18 -23.89
C GLN A 146 -2.40 7.75 -24.36
N VAL A 147 -2.89 7.41 -25.56
CA VAL A 147 -2.69 6.12 -26.21
C VAL A 147 -2.20 6.36 -27.64
N GLY A 148 -0.90 6.23 -27.85
CA GLY A 148 -0.24 6.61 -29.10
C GLY A 148 -0.49 8.08 -29.44
N SER A 149 -1.15 8.35 -30.56
CA SER A 149 -1.54 9.70 -31.01
C SER A 149 -2.97 10.11 -30.62
N LYS A 150 -3.70 9.24 -29.91
CA LYS A 150 -5.08 9.46 -29.46
C LYS A 150 -5.15 9.56 -27.93
N TYR A 151 -6.34 9.86 -27.42
CA TYR A 151 -6.62 10.03 -26.01
C TYR A 151 -7.83 9.22 -25.58
N PHE A 152 -7.70 8.59 -24.42
CA PHE A 152 -8.73 7.90 -23.70
C PHE A 152 -9.32 8.85 -22.65
N VAL A 153 -10.63 9.13 -22.73
CA VAL A 153 -11.31 10.06 -21.82
C VAL A 153 -12.45 9.34 -21.11
N GLN A 154 -12.54 9.48 -19.79
CA GLN A 154 -13.65 9.00 -18.99
C GLN A 154 -14.11 10.08 -18.01
N ALA A 155 -15.41 10.38 -17.98
CA ALA A 155 -16.00 11.21 -16.95
C ALA A 155 -16.85 10.35 -16.01
N ILE A 156 -16.70 10.53 -14.70
CA ILE A 156 -17.49 9.85 -13.67
C ILE A 156 -18.47 10.86 -13.09
N LEU A 157 -19.77 10.64 -13.29
CA LEU A 157 -20.81 11.52 -12.76
C LEU A 157 -21.22 11.08 -11.36
N ASN A 158 -21.75 12.03 -10.58
CA ASN A 158 -22.28 11.72 -9.24
C ASN A 158 -23.55 10.87 -9.33
N ASP A 159 -24.40 11.13 -10.32
CA ASP A 159 -25.54 10.27 -10.61
C ASP A 159 -25.05 8.92 -11.16
N ARG A 160 -25.46 7.83 -10.50
CA ARG A 160 -25.11 6.45 -10.83
C ARG A 160 -23.59 6.22 -10.92
N PHE A 161 -22.82 6.77 -9.97
CA PHE A 161 -21.36 6.65 -9.99
C PHE A 161 -20.86 5.19 -10.10
N GLU A 162 -21.54 4.23 -9.47
CA GLU A 162 -21.23 2.79 -9.55
C GLU A 162 -21.28 2.27 -11.00
N PHE A 163 -22.22 2.75 -11.82
CA PHE A 163 -22.29 2.41 -13.23
C PHE A 163 -21.12 3.01 -14.00
N TRP A 164 -20.76 4.26 -13.73
CA TRP A 164 -19.65 4.93 -14.42
C TRP A 164 -18.30 4.29 -14.08
N ASP A 165 -18.11 3.89 -12.82
CA ASP A 165 -16.92 3.17 -12.35
C ASP A 165 -16.84 1.76 -12.97
N ALA A 166 -17.96 1.05 -13.04
CA ALA A 166 -18.04 -0.24 -13.73
C ALA A 166 -17.74 -0.09 -15.24
N LEU A 167 -18.33 0.90 -15.92
CA LEU A 167 -18.03 1.17 -17.32
C LEU A 167 -16.55 1.54 -17.52
N PHE A 168 -15.98 2.33 -16.60
CA PHE A 168 -14.57 2.71 -16.68
C PHE A 168 -13.65 1.48 -16.61
N SER A 169 -13.90 0.56 -15.68
CA SER A 169 -13.15 -0.70 -15.60
C SER A 169 -13.21 -1.50 -16.91
N LYS A 170 -14.38 -1.59 -17.55
CA LYS A 170 -14.57 -2.27 -18.85
C LYS A 170 -13.82 -1.60 -19.97
N LYS A 171 -13.79 -0.27 -19.98
CA LYS A 171 -13.05 0.50 -20.98
C LYS A 171 -11.54 0.34 -20.80
N ILE A 172 -11.04 0.30 -19.56
CA ILE A 172 -9.62 0.01 -19.29
C ILE A 172 -9.26 -1.41 -19.73
N TYR A 173 -10.06 -2.42 -19.35
CA TYR A 173 -9.89 -3.79 -19.81
C TYR A 173 -9.84 -3.87 -21.35
N SER A 174 -10.84 -3.29 -22.01
CA SER A 174 -10.92 -3.26 -23.48
C SER A 174 -9.70 -2.60 -24.13
N LEU A 175 -9.14 -1.56 -23.48
CA LEU A 175 -7.93 -0.89 -23.95
C LEU A 175 -6.72 -1.82 -23.89
N PHE A 176 -6.45 -2.46 -22.75
CA PHE A 176 -5.33 -3.39 -22.60
C PHE A 176 -5.44 -4.61 -23.52
N MET A 177 -6.66 -5.05 -23.84
CA MET A 177 -6.88 -6.19 -24.72
C MET A 177 -6.60 -5.87 -26.20
N GLN A 178 -6.64 -4.59 -26.60
CA GLN A 178 -6.61 -4.17 -28.01
C GLN A 178 -5.46 -3.21 -28.37
N ALA A 179 -4.81 -2.57 -27.40
CA ALA A 179 -3.72 -1.63 -27.62
C ALA A 179 -2.37 -2.22 -27.19
N PRO A 180 -1.30 -2.05 -27.99
CA PRO A 180 0.05 -2.36 -27.56
C PRO A 180 0.43 -1.60 -26.28
N LEU A 181 1.05 -2.27 -25.33
CA LEU A 181 1.40 -1.72 -24.02
C LEU A 181 2.28 -0.47 -24.14
N ASN A 182 3.23 -0.48 -25.07
CA ASN A 182 4.14 0.64 -25.32
C ASN A 182 3.44 1.91 -25.83
N SER A 183 2.19 1.79 -26.32
CA SER A 183 1.40 2.93 -26.78
C SER A 183 0.64 3.60 -25.64
N ILE A 184 0.42 2.91 -24.52
CA ILE A 184 -0.36 3.40 -23.39
C ILE A 184 0.57 4.16 -22.44
N GLN A 185 0.40 5.49 -22.37
CA GLN A 185 1.12 6.29 -21.39
C GLN A 185 0.60 5.99 -19.99
N GLN A 186 1.52 5.81 -19.03
CA GLN A 186 1.21 5.50 -17.62
C GLN A 186 0.39 4.21 -17.43
N ALA A 187 0.68 3.17 -18.23
CA ALA A 187 0.01 1.87 -18.16
C ALA A 187 -0.05 1.26 -16.74
N ASN A 188 1.01 1.44 -15.92
CA ASN A 188 1.03 0.94 -14.55
C ASN A 188 -0.02 1.63 -13.65
N GLU A 189 -0.25 2.93 -13.81
CA GLU A 189 -1.31 3.63 -13.08
C GLU A 189 -2.69 3.12 -13.53
N LEU A 190 -2.85 2.91 -14.84
CA LEU A 190 -4.12 2.48 -15.41
C LEU A 190 -4.51 1.05 -14.98
N ILE A 191 -3.55 0.12 -14.88
CA ILE A 191 -3.83 -1.23 -14.36
C ILE A 191 -4.14 -1.20 -12.85
N LYS A 192 -3.45 -0.33 -12.08
CA LYS A 192 -3.73 -0.11 -10.66
C LYS A 192 -5.16 0.38 -10.47
N ARG A 193 -5.58 1.34 -11.32
CA ARG A 193 -6.95 1.87 -11.34
C ARG A 193 -7.96 0.78 -11.70
N PHE A 194 -7.67 -0.05 -12.71
CA PHE A 194 -8.52 -1.17 -13.08
C PHE A 194 -8.77 -2.10 -11.90
N ARG A 195 -7.70 -2.57 -11.22
CA ARG A 195 -7.85 -3.45 -10.05
C ARG A 195 -8.67 -2.79 -8.95
N PHE A 196 -8.37 -1.53 -8.62
CA PHE A 196 -9.12 -0.78 -7.61
C PHE A 196 -10.62 -0.71 -7.94
N LEU A 197 -10.98 -0.43 -9.20
CA LEU A 197 -12.37 -0.43 -9.64
C LEU A 197 -12.99 -1.82 -9.53
N VAL A 198 -12.26 -2.87 -9.93
CA VAL A 198 -12.74 -4.27 -9.85
C VAL A 198 -13.03 -4.69 -8.40
N GLU A 199 -12.23 -4.26 -7.44
CA GLU A 199 -12.43 -4.53 -6.01
C GLU A 199 -13.72 -3.91 -5.44
N THR A 200 -14.30 -2.90 -6.10
CA THR A 200 -15.56 -2.30 -5.64
C THR A 200 -16.79 -3.19 -5.82
N TYR A 201 -16.73 -4.17 -6.73
CA TYR A 201 -17.85 -5.07 -7.04
C TYR A 201 -17.46 -6.55 -7.09
N SER A 202 -16.23 -6.89 -6.71
CA SER A 202 -15.75 -8.27 -6.62
C SER A 202 -14.92 -8.51 -5.36
N THR A 203 -14.72 -9.77 -5.00
CA THR A 203 -13.84 -10.10 -3.87
C THR A 203 -12.38 -9.78 -4.19
N LEU A 204 -11.57 -9.48 -3.16
CA LEU A 204 -10.12 -9.27 -3.30
C LEU A 204 -9.44 -10.41 -4.08
N ASN A 205 -9.83 -11.66 -3.85
CA ASN A 205 -9.27 -12.80 -4.59
C ASN A 205 -9.62 -12.73 -6.09
N GLN A 206 -10.87 -12.37 -6.42
CA GLN A 206 -11.30 -12.27 -7.81
C GLN A 206 -10.60 -11.11 -8.53
N SER A 207 -10.41 -9.96 -7.86
CA SER A 207 -9.69 -8.83 -8.45
C SER A 207 -8.24 -9.20 -8.79
N VAL A 208 -7.54 -9.90 -7.89
CA VAL A 208 -6.17 -10.37 -8.13
C VAL A 208 -6.12 -11.39 -9.26
N ILE A 209 -7.04 -12.38 -9.29
CA ILE A 209 -7.10 -13.37 -10.38
C ILE A 209 -7.34 -12.69 -11.74
N THR A 210 -8.30 -11.77 -11.80
CA THR A 210 -8.68 -11.07 -13.04
C THR A 210 -7.52 -10.21 -13.55
N THR A 211 -6.88 -9.47 -12.63
CA THR A 211 -5.71 -8.64 -12.94
C THR A 211 -4.54 -9.50 -13.41
N ASN A 212 -4.27 -10.64 -12.76
CA ASN A 212 -3.22 -11.57 -13.16
C ASN A 212 -3.47 -12.14 -14.56
N GLN A 213 -4.70 -12.55 -14.87
CA GLN A 213 -5.07 -13.04 -16.20
C GLN A 213 -4.86 -11.97 -17.27
N LEU A 214 -5.25 -10.72 -16.98
CA LEU A 214 -5.03 -9.59 -17.89
C LEU A 214 -3.53 -9.32 -18.10
N ILE A 215 -2.72 -9.32 -17.05
CA ILE A 215 -1.26 -9.14 -17.15
C ILE A 215 -0.63 -10.29 -17.94
N THR A 216 -1.08 -11.53 -17.74
CA THR A 216 -0.60 -12.70 -18.50
C THR A 216 -0.90 -12.56 -20.00
N TYR A 217 -2.09 -12.06 -20.35
CA TYR A 217 -2.40 -11.76 -21.74
C TYR A 217 -1.49 -10.65 -22.30
N ILE A 218 -1.31 -9.56 -21.55
CA ILE A 218 -0.44 -8.46 -21.96
C ILE A 218 0.99 -8.95 -22.21
N ASP A 219 1.54 -9.82 -21.36
CA ASP A 219 2.87 -10.42 -21.50
C ASP A 219 3.01 -11.24 -22.79
N GLN A 220 1.99 -12.03 -23.15
CA GLN A 220 1.99 -12.84 -24.38
C GLN A 220 1.96 -11.98 -25.65
N GLU A 221 1.25 -10.85 -25.61
CA GLU A 221 1.03 -10.00 -26.78
C GLU A 221 2.06 -8.86 -26.93
N ASN A 222 2.95 -8.66 -25.96
CA ASN A 222 3.88 -7.52 -25.95
C ASN A 222 5.34 -7.95 -25.80
N VAL A 223 6.22 -7.24 -26.51
CA VAL A 223 7.66 -7.42 -26.35
C VAL A 223 8.15 -6.89 -25.01
N ARG A 224 9.26 -7.46 -24.51
CA ARG A 224 9.92 -7.01 -23.28
C ARG A 224 10.17 -5.50 -23.30
N SER A 225 9.68 -4.83 -22.26
CA SER A 225 9.76 -3.38 -22.09
C SER A 225 9.78 -3.03 -20.60
N TYR A 226 10.19 -1.80 -20.28
CA TYR A 226 10.10 -1.28 -18.92
C TYR A 226 8.67 -1.38 -18.37
N GLN A 227 7.67 -1.04 -19.17
CA GLN A 227 6.26 -1.09 -18.78
C GLN A 227 5.83 -2.52 -18.42
N LEU A 228 6.28 -3.52 -19.18
CA LEU A 228 5.95 -4.91 -18.90
C LEU A 228 6.58 -5.40 -17.59
N LYS A 229 7.85 -5.02 -17.33
CA LYS A 229 8.50 -5.27 -16.04
C LYS A 229 7.69 -4.68 -14.87
N GLU A 230 7.26 -3.43 -15.00
CA GLU A 230 6.43 -2.76 -13.98
C GLU A 230 5.10 -3.48 -13.74
N LEU A 231 4.47 -4.03 -14.79
CA LEU A 231 3.26 -4.85 -14.64
C LEU A 231 3.56 -6.17 -13.91
N HIS A 232 4.69 -6.83 -14.18
CA HIS A 232 5.08 -8.06 -13.48
C HIS A 232 5.35 -7.78 -11.99
N LEU A 233 6.05 -6.69 -11.68
CA LEU A 233 6.27 -6.23 -10.30
C LEU A 233 4.92 -5.97 -9.61
N TYR A 234 4.02 -5.25 -10.29
CA TYR A 234 2.67 -5.00 -9.76
C TYR A 234 1.87 -6.28 -9.54
N ASN A 235 2.04 -7.31 -10.37
CA ASN A 235 1.38 -8.59 -10.20
C ASN A 235 1.86 -9.33 -8.95
N VAL A 236 3.17 -9.33 -8.69
CA VAL A 236 3.76 -9.88 -7.45
C VAL A 236 3.17 -9.16 -6.23
N ILE A 237 3.19 -7.83 -6.23
CA ILE A 237 2.62 -7.00 -5.16
C ILE A 237 1.13 -7.30 -4.96
N SER A 238 0.40 -7.48 -6.04
CA SER A 238 -1.03 -7.80 -5.98
C SER A 238 -1.31 -9.15 -5.34
N HIS A 239 -0.44 -10.14 -5.56
CA HIS A 239 -0.54 -11.44 -4.90
C HIS A 239 -0.14 -11.36 -3.42
N PHE A 240 0.91 -10.61 -3.09
CA PHE A 240 1.29 -10.35 -1.70
C PHE A 240 0.16 -9.73 -0.90
N ASN A 241 -0.54 -8.74 -1.49
CA ASN A 241 -1.69 -8.09 -0.85
C ASN A 241 -3.01 -8.86 -1.01
N GLY A 242 -3.03 -9.99 -1.72
CA GLY A 242 -4.23 -10.76 -2.07
C GLY A 242 -4.72 -11.74 -1.01
N GLY A 243 -3.95 -11.95 0.07
CA GLY A 243 -4.30 -12.86 1.17
C GLY A 243 -3.80 -14.31 0.97
N LYS A 244 -4.09 -15.19 1.96
CA LYS A 244 -3.39 -16.50 2.15
C LYS A 244 -3.26 -17.38 0.90
N ARG A 245 -4.28 -17.46 0.04
CA ARG A 245 -4.23 -18.29 -1.19
C ARG A 245 -3.23 -17.77 -2.22
N HIS A 246 -3.01 -16.46 -2.24
CA HIS A 246 -2.10 -15.82 -3.18
C HIS A 246 -0.65 -15.87 -2.67
N PHE A 247 -0.43 -15.90 -1.34
CA PHE A 247 0.89 -16.11 -0.73
C PHE A 247 1.60 -17.36 -1.24
N GLN A 248 0.86 -18.44 -1.49
CA GLN A 248 1.41 -19.70 -2.00
C GLN A 248 1.98 -19.60 -3.43
N LYS A 249 1.64 -18.54 -4.17
CA LYS A 249 2.10 -18.34 -5.55
C LYS A 249 3.23 -17.33 -5.66
N ILE A 250 3.55 -16.63 -4.58
CA ILE A 250 4.51 -15.51 -4.59
C ILE A 250 5.89 -16.00 -5.02
N ASP A 251 6.38 -17.10 -4.47
CA ASP A 251 7.72 -17.59 -4.76
C ASP A 251 7.91 -17.87 -6.25
N ALA A 252 6.96 -18.57 -6.88
CA ALA A 252 6.97 -18.83 -8.32
C ALA A 252 6.91 -17.53 -9.16
N LEU A 253 6.13 -16.54 -8.74
CA LEU A 253 6.07 -15.24 -9.42
C LEU A 253 7.39 -14.45 -9.28
N ILE A 254 8.05 -14.53 -8.12
CA ILE A 254 9.34 -13.87 -7.90
C ILE A 254 10.46 -14.61 -8.64
N GLU A 255 10.42 -15.93 -8.74
CA GLU A 255 11.36 -16.68 -9.56
C GLU A 255 11.22 -16.31 -11.04
N ASP A 256 9.99 -16.24 -11.55
CA ASP A 256 9.72 -15.82 -12.92
C ASP A 256 10.19 -14.38 -13.19
N ILE A 257 9.94 -13.45 -12.25
CA ILE A 257 10.39 -12.06 -12.43
C ILE A 257 11.92 -11.95 -12.44
N ILE A 258 12.63 -12.69 -11.58
CA ILE A 258 14.09 -12.70 -11.54
C ILE A 258 14.65 -13.37 -12.81
N ALA A 259 14.04 -14.45 -13.29
CA ALA A 259 14.45 -15.11 -14.52
C ALA A 259 14.28 -14.21 -15.76
N ASN A 260 13.18 -13.47 -15.83
CA ASN A 260 12.86 -12.62 -16.97
C ASN A 260 13.57 -11.26 -16.94
N TRP A 261 13.78 -10.70 -15.75
CA TRP A 261 14.25 -9.33 -15.56
C TRP A 261 15.51 -9.23 -14.70
N GLY A 262 16.17 -10.32 -14.33
CA GLY A 262 17.42 -10.27 -13.56
C GLY A 262 18.60 -9.69 -14.35
N THR A 263 18.53 -9.69 -15.69
CA THR A 263 19.58 -9.15 -16.57
C THR A 263 18.99 -8.40 -17.77
N GLY A 264 19.83 -7.63 -18.46
CA GLY A 264 19.48 -6.95 -19.71
C GLY A 264 19.14 -5.46 -19.54
N LYS A 265 18.61 -4.86 -20.62
CA LYS A 265 18.36 -3.41 -20.69
C LYS A 265 17.36 -2.92 -19.63
N TRP A 266 16.38 -3.74 -19.32
CA TRP A 266 15.32 -3.44 -18.37
C TRP A 266 15.46 -4.32 -17.12
N ALA A 267 16.70 -4.57 -16.69
CA ALA A 267 16.94 -5.38 -15.52
C ALA A 267 16.29 -4.78 -14.25
N LEU A 268 16.03 -5.64 -13.27
CA LEU A 268 15.61 -5.25 -11.94
C LEU A 268 16.65 -4.30 -11.35
N SER A 269 16.19 -3.18 -10.83
CA SER A 269 17.05 -2.29 -10.06
C SER A 269 17.35 -2.87 -8.68
N GLU A 270 18.37 -2.38 -8.00
CA GLU A 270 18.72 -2.86 -6.65
C GLU A 270 17.57 -2.67 -5.64
N LYS A 271 16.83 -1.55 -5.76
CA LYS A 271 15.61 -1.32 -4.96
C LYS A 271 14.51 -2.35 -5.25
N GLU A 272 14.28 -2.70 -6.51
CA GLU A 272 13.25 -3.68 -6.91
C GLU A 272 13.64 -5.07 -6.41
N PHE A 273 14.91 -5.44 -6.53
CA PHE A 273 15.40 -6.68 -5.96
C PHE A 273 15.26 -6.71 -4.44
N THR A 274 15.59 -5.60 -3.75
CA THR A 274 15.41 -5.46 -2.29
C THR A 274 13.94 -5.63 -1.89
N LEU A 275 12.99 -5.05 -2.63
CA LEU A 275 11.55 -5.25 -2.43
C LEU A 275 11.15 -6.73 -2.54
N LEU A 276 11.61 -7.42 -3.59
CA LEU A 276 11.30 -8.83 -3.81
C LEU A 276 11.86 -9.72 -2.70
N ILE A 277 13.08 -9.45 -2.22
CA ILE A 277 13.66 -10.17 -1.09
C ILE A 277 12.91 -9.89 0.21
N TYR A 278 12.45 -8.65 0.43
CA TYR A 278 11.57 -8.33 1.56
C TYR A 278 10.27 -9.17 1.51
N ILE A 279 9.60 -9.21 0.37
CA ILE A 279 8.39 -10.03 0.18
C ILE A 279 8.67 -11.50 0.47
N LYS A 280 9.82 -12.03 0.01
CA LYS A 280 10.25 -13.41 0.30
C LYS A 280 10.49 -13.64 1.80
N ALA A 281 11.15 -12.72 2.50
CA ALA A 281 11.39 -12.83 3.95
C ALA A 281 10.06 -12.91 4.73
N ILE A 282 9.11 -12.03 4.43
CA ILE A 282 7.78 -12.04 5.07
C ILE A 282 7.00 -13.32 4.73
N THR A 283 7.06 -13.77 3.47
CA THR A 283 6.38 -14.99 3.03
C THR A 283 6.95 -16.23 3.71
N ALA A 284 8.27 -16.34 3.80
CA ALA A 284 8.96 -17.42 4.51
C ALA A 284 8.59 -17.45 6.00
N ALA A 285 8.50 -16.28 6.66
CA ALA A 285 8.10 -16.18 8.06
C ALA A 285 6.66 -16.67 8.26
N HIS A 286 5.73 -16.29 7.37
CA HIS A 286 4.35 -16.78 7.42
C HIS A 286 4.26 -18.31 7.23
N HIS A 287 5.12 -18.89 6.37
CA HIS A 287 5.21 -20.33 6.16
C HIS A 287 6.08 -21.06 7.19
N LYS A 288 6.68 -20.34 8.15
CA LYS A 288 7.60 -20.87 9.17
C LYS A 288 8.82 -21.60 8.59
N ILE A 289 9.33 -21.12 7.44
CA ILE A 289 10.54 -21.64 6.80
C ILE A 289 11.74 -20.83 7.32
N THR A 290 12.28 -21.23 8.47
CA THR A 290 13.27 -20.42 9.21
C THR A 290 14.60 -20.22 8.47
N ALA A 291 15.03 -21.20 7.68
CA ALA A 291 16.26 -21.10 6.87
C ALA A 291 16.18 -19.91 5.88
N ASP A 292 15.09 -19.83 5.15
CA ASP A 292 14.83 -18.77 4.17
C ASP A 292 14.65 -17.41 4.84
N VAL A 293 13.98 -17.35 6.01
CA VAL A 293 13.89 -16.11 6.80
C VAL A 293 15.28 -15.61 7.19
N MET A 294 16.18 -16.51 7.61
CA MET A 294 17.55 -16.13 7.95
C MET A 294 18.32 -15.64 6.72
N GLU A 295 18.24 -16.34 5.59
CA GLU A 295 18.92 -15.95 4.35
C GLU A 295 18.46 -14.57 3.87
N TYR A 296 17.16 -14.39 3.68
CA TYR A 296 16.58 -13.15 3.17
C TYR A 296 16.67 -12.02 4.19
N GLY A 297 16.46 -12.29 5.48
CA GLY A 297 16.58 -11.32 6.55
C GLY A 297 17.99 -10.75 6.64
N LYS A 298 19.02 -11.62 6.63
CA LYS A 298 20.44 -11.20 6.61
C LYS A 298 20.77 -10.38 5.37
N TYR A 299 20.26 -10.78 4.21
CA TYR A 299 20.46 -10.02 2.98
C TYR A 299 19.93 -8.58 3.10
N LEU A 300 18.76 -8.39 3.72
CA LEU A 300 18.10 -7.08 3.82
C LEU A 300 18.81 -6.12 4.79
N ILE A 301 19.42 -6.63 5.85
CA ILE A 301 20.15 -5.83 6.84
C ILE A 301 21.61 -5.58 6.44
N MET A 302 22.21 -6.46 5.63
CA MET A 302 23.62 -6.35 5.25
C MET A 302 23.88 -5.04 4.51
N ASN A 303 24.90 -4.28 4.97
CA ASN A 303 25.25 -2.95 4.45
C ASN A 303 24.07 -1.96 4.44
N ASP A 304 23.13 -2.11 5.39
CA ASP A 304 21.94 -1.26 5.51
C ASP A 304 21.09 -1.21 4.23
N ARG A 305 21.09 -2.27 3.41
CA ARG A 305 20.41 -2.31 2.10
C ARG A 305 18.95 -1.84 2.15
N LEU A 306 18.17 -2.38 3.08
CA LEU A 306 16.76 -2.01 3.22
C LEU A 306 16.60 -0.54 3.67
N THR A 307 17.50 -0.05 4.52
CA THR A 307 17.54 1.35 4.97
C THR A 307 17.96 2.29 3.83
N ASN A 308 18.95 1.91 3.02
CA ASN A 308 19.49 2.71 1.91
C ASN A 308 18.43 2.97 0.83
N HIS A 309 17.50 2.03 0.63
CA HIS A 309 16.41 2.16 -0.33
C HIS A 309 15.08 2.59 0.31
N SER A 310 15.05 2.88 1.61
CA SER A 310 13.83 3.18 2.38
C SER A 310 12.94 4.25 1.74
N ILE A 311 13.50 5.39 1.37
CA ILE A 311 12.74 6.52 0.81
C ILE A 311 12.12 6.14 -0.54
N GLU A 312 12.90 5.54 -1.44
CA GLU A 312 12.44 5.14 -2.77
C GLU A 312 11.37 4.05 -2.68
N LEU A 313 11.61 3.06 -1.82
CA LEU A 313 10.68 1.98 -1.57
C LEU A 313 9.36 2.48 -0.98
N LEU A 314 9.40 3.44 -0.04
CA LEU A 314 8.20 4.04 0.52
C LEU A 314 7.44 4.92 -0.48
N LEU A 315 8.13 5.62 -1.38
CA LEU A 315 7.50 6.44 -2.41
C LEU A 315 6.79 5.61 -3.48
N GLU A 316 7.36 4.46 -3.85
CA GLU A 316 6.88 3.65 -4.99
C GLU A 316 6.05 2.42 -4.58
N TYR A 317 6.30 1.90 -3.37
CA TYR A 317 5.77 0.61 -2.90
C TYR A 317 5.23 0.67 -1.45
N SER A 318 4.68 1.82 -1.04
CA SER A 318 4.02 1.98 0.27
C SER A 318 2.94 0.94 0.57
N ASP A 319 2.34 0.36 -0.48
CA ASP A 319 1.28 -0.65 -0.35
C ASP A 319 1.80 -2.02 0.12
N VAL A 320 3.12 -2.22 0.11
CA VAL A 320 3.79 -3.48 0.52
C VAL A 320 4.47 -3.32 1.87
N LEU A 321 5.01 -2.13 2.16
CA LEU A 321 5.84 -1.86 3.31
C LEU A 321 5.03 -1.17 4.42
N PRO A 322 4.84 -1.80 5.59
CA PRO A 322 4.25 -1.14 6.74
C PRO A 322 5.04 0.13 7.09
N ASN A 323 4.39 1.29 7.04
CA ASN A 323 5.05 2.60 7.06
C ASN A 323 4.70 3.45 8.29
N LEU A 324 4.65 2.86 9.49
CA LEU A 324 4.78 3.66 10.70
C LEU A 324 6.23 4.09 10.89
N LYS A 325 6.43 5.25 11.51
CA LYS A 325 7.77 5.73 11.89
C LYS A 325 8.41 4.65 12.79
N PRO A 326 9.69 4.28 12.57
CA PRO A 326 10.37 3.35 13.47
C PRO A 326 10.45 3.94 14.89
N GLU A 327 10.36 3.06 15.88
CA GLU A 327 10.35 3.41 17.30
C GLU A 327 11.53 2.74 18.02
N PRO A 328 12.79 3.08 17.68
CA PRO A 328 13.98 2.44 18.25
C PRO A 328 14.04 2.61 19.78
N ASP A 329 13.45 3.67 20.33
CA ASP A 329 13.40 3.90 21.78
C ASP A 329 12.40 3.00 22.52
N SER A 330 11.49 2.32 21.80
CA SER A 330 10.38 1.58 22.39
C SER A 330 10.61 0.08 22.32
N LEU A 331 10.29 -0.59 23.43
CA LEU A 331 10.28 -2.05 23.56
C LEU A 331 8.85 -2.60 23.42
N VAL A 332 7.83 -1.90 23.92
CA VAL A 332 6.42 -2.31 23.73
C VAL A 332 5.85 -1.60 22.51
N LYS A 333 5.80 -2.29 21.37
CA LYS A 333 5.40 -1.69 20.09
C LYS A 333 4.84 -2.69 19.09
N ARG A 334 4.29 -2.17 17.99
CA ARG A 334 3.79 -2.96 16.85
C ARG A 334 4.89 -3.23 15.84
N TYR A 335 5.71 -4.25 16.07
CA TYR A 335 6.81 -4.62 15.16
C TYR A 335 6.32 -4.95 13.73
N ASP A 336 5.04 -5.29 13.53
CA ASP A 336 4.43 -5.56 12.22
C ASP A 336 4.06 -4.30 11.44
N LYS A 337 4.17 -3.11 12.06
CA LYS A 337 3.73 -1.84 11.47
C LYS A 337 4.86 -0.98 10.92
N ASN A 338 6.11 -1.37 11.16
CA ASN A 338 7.29 -0.80 10.53
C ASN A 338 8.07 -1.92 9.82
N TYR A 339 8.31 -1.77 8.52
CA TYR A 339 8.97 -2.80 7.72
C TYR A 339 10.41 -3.15 8.19
N LEU A 340 11.16 -2.21 8.78
CA LEU A 340 12.50 -2.48 9.32
C LEU A 340 12.39 -3.31 10.61
N GLU A 341 11.57 -2.87 11.57
CA GLU A 341 11.33 -3.58 12.83
C GLU A 341 10.78 -4.98 12.59
N GLN A 342 9.92 -5.13 11.59
CA GLN A 342 9.36 -6.41 11.20
C GLN A 342 10.44 -7.40 10.76
N ILE A 343 11.43 -6.95 9.98
CA ILE A 343 12.54 -7.80 9.52
C ILE A 343 13.39 -8.26 10.70
N PHE A 344 13.76 -7.36 11.63
CA PHE A 344 14.49 -7.77 12.83
C PHE A 344 13.69 -8.73 13.70
N TYR A 345 12.39 -8.46 13.88
CA TYR A 345 11.50 -9.31 14.65
C TYR A 345 11.46 -10.76 14.13
N ILE A 346 11.22 -10.95 12.82
CA ILE A 346 11.17 -12.30 12.23
C ILE A 346 12.55 -12.96 12.13
N LEU A 347 13.61 -12.18 11.91
CA LEU A 347 14.97 -12.71 11.80
C LEU A 347 15.46 -13.24 13.15
N ILE A 348 15.24 -12.49 14.24
CA ILE A 348 15.59 -12.92 15.59
C ILE A 348 14.84 -14.20 15.96
N ASP A 349 13.54 -14.28 15.66
CA ASP A 349 12.76 -15.49 15.89
C ASP A 349 13.34 -16.71 15.14
N ALA A 350 13.66 -16.55 13.85
CA ALA A 350 14.26 -17.61 13.05
C ALA A 350 15.66 -18.04 13.56
N LEU A 351 16.49 -17.10 14.02
CA LEU A 351 17.80 -17.39 14.60
C LEU A 351 17.69 -18.17 15.91
N ILE A 352 16.75 -17.79 16.80
CA ILE A 352 16.48 -18.52 18.05
C ILE A 352 16.03 -19.95 17.78
N GLN A 353 15.14 -20.16 16.81
CA GLN A 353 14.66 -21.50 16.42
C GLN A 353 15.78 -22.39 15.84
N ASN A 354 16.87 -21.80 15.35
CA ASN A 354 18.05 -22.50 14.84
C ASN A 354 19.25 -22.44 15.80
N GLU A 355 19.01 -22.11 17.07
CA GLU A 355 20.01 -22.06 18.14
C GLU A 355 21.19 -21.09 17.85
N LYS A 356 20.98 -20.07 17.02
CA LYS A 356 21.98 -19.05 16.64
C LYS A 356 22.01 -17.88 17.64
N TYR A 357 22.14 -18.16 18.93
CA TYR A 357 22.03 -17.17 20.01
C TYR A 357 23.07 -16.05 19.93
N SER A 358 24.32 -16.38 19.64
CA SER A 358 25.39 -15.37 19.51
C SER A 358 25.14 -14.41 18.34
N GLU A 359 24.52 -14.86 17.26
CA GLU A 359 24.15 -13.99 16.14
C GLU A 359 23.04 -13.01 16.52
N VAL A 360 22.08 -13.43 17.37
CA VAL A 360 21.06 -12.53 17.91
C VAL A 360 21.69 -11.41 18.74
N VAL A 361 22.64 -11.74 19.61
CA VAL A 361 23.37 -10.73 20.40
C VAL A 361 24.14 -9.77 19.49
N GLN A 362 24.83 -10.28 18.47
CA GLN A 362 25.52 -9.43 17.49
C GLN A 362 24.56 -8.47 16.77
N LEU A 363 23.37 -8.91 16.39
CA LEU A 363 22.37 -8.05 15.76
C LEU A 363 21.95 -6.91 16.69
N ILE A 364 21.72 -7.21 17.97
CA ILE A 364 21.32 -6.22 18.98
C ILE A 364 22.46 -5.21 19.23
N GLN A 365 23.71 -5.65 19.18
CA GLN A 365 24.89 -4.79 19.32
C GLN A 365 25.09 -3.86 18.11
N GLN A 366 24.67 -4.28 16.92
CA GLN A 366 24.90 -3.54 15.68
C GLN A 366 23.73 -2.63 15.29
N HIS A 367 22.53 -2.91 15.78
CA HIS A 367 21.31 -2.25 15.33
C HIS A 367 20.36 -1.90 16.49
N GLU A 368 20.16 -0.60 16.75
CA GLU A 368 19.23 -0.09 17.78
C GLU A 368 17.80 -0.63 17.63
N ILE A 369 17.35 -0.80 16.38
CA ILE A 369 15.98 -1.16 16.03
C ILE A 369 15.70 -2.66 16.20
N ALA A 370 16.74 -3.47 16.46
CA ALA A 370 16.61 -4.92 16.66
C ALA A 370 15.90 -5.27 17.97
N SER A 371 15.95 -4.37 18.96
CA SER A 371 15.25 -4.51 20.24
C SER A 371 14.71 -3.15 20.70
N CYS A 372 15.44 -2.43 21.57
CA CYS A 372 15.23 -1.03 21.89
C CYS A 372 16.54 -0.33 22.28
N MET A 373 16.54 1.01 22.27
CA MET A 373 17.69 1.86 22.58
C MET A 373 18.32 1.54 23.95
N SER A 374 17.51 1.29 24.98
CA SER A 374 18.05 0.98 26.32
C SER A 374 18.83 -0.35 26.38
N ILE A 375 18.44 -1.34 25.56
CA ILE A 375 19.16 -2.61 25.45
C ILE A 375 20.41 -2.43 24.57
N TYR A 376 20.31 -1.67 23.48
CA TYR A 376 21.45 -1.32 22.63
C TYR A 376 22.54 -0.57 23.43
N GLU A 377 22.17 0.48 24.17
CA GLU A 377 23.06 1.28 25.02
C GLU A 377 23.81 0.43 26.07
N TYR A 378 23.17 -0.62 26.60
CA TYR A 378 23.82 -1.54 27.55
C TYR A 378 25.03 -2.26 26.92
N PHE A 379 24.95 -2.58 25.63
CA PHE A 379 26.03 -3.25 24.91
C PHE A 379 27.07 -2.31 24.30
N ASP A 380 26.71 -1.07 23.98
CA ASP A 380 27.60 -0.08 23.35
C ASP A 380 28.62 0.52 24.35
N ASP A 381 28.29 0.55 25.64
CA ASP A 381 29.19 1.06 26.68
C ASP A 381 30.27 0.04 27.06
N ALA A 382 31.55 0.44 26.99
CA ALA A 382 32.71 -0.36 27.33
C ALA A 382 32.72 -0.89 28.78
N HIS A 383 31.83 -0.39 29.65
CA HIS A 383 31.73 -0.79 31.05
C HIS A 383 30.37 -1.38 31.46
N HIS A 384 29.45 -1.67 30.52
CA HIS A 384 28.06 -2.09 30.81
C HIS A 384 27.34 -1.08 31.71
N ASN A 385 26.61 -0.16 31.09
CA ASN A 385 25.95 0.93 31.81
C ASN A 385 24.80 0.41 32.70
N GLU A 386 25.03 0.32 34.03
CA GLU A 386 23.98 -0.05 35.01
C GLU A 386 22.76 0.89 34.92
N ASP A 387 22.94 2.17 34.59
CA ASP A 387 21.83 3.10 34.38
C ASP A 387 20.95 2.69 33.19
N ALA A 388 21.53 2.06 32.16
CA ALA A 388 20.76 1.54 31.03
C ALA A 388 19.81 0.40 31.44
N LEU A 389 20.21 -0.45 32.40
CA LEU A 389 19.34 -1.49 32.96
C LEU A 389 18.11 -0.89 33.66
N PHE A 390 18.29 0.21 34.40
CA PHE A 390 17.17 0.91 35.05
C PHE A 390 16.24 1.59 34.04
N LYS A 391 16.78 2.09 32.91
CA LYS A 391 15.98 2.70 31.85
C LYS A 391 15.03 1.70 31.17
N ILE A 392 15.36 0.41 31.10
CA ILE A 392 14.51 -0.60 30.43
C ILE A 392 13.08 -0.61 31.00
N GLU A 393 12.94 -0.60 32.32
CA GLU A 393 11.62 -0.62 32.96
C GLU A 393 10.86 0.70 32.74
N ALA A 394 11.54 1.83 32.84
CA ALA A 394 10.95 3.14 32.57
C ALA A 394 10.48 3.25 31.11
N THR A 395 11.26 2.70 30.17
CA THR A 395 10.91 2.59 28.75
C THR A 395 9.62 1.81 28.57
N VAL A 396 9.50 0.61 29.15
CA VAL A 396 8.26 -0.20 29.06
C VAL A 396 7.04 0.54 29.62
N GLN A 397 7.18 1.18 30.78
CA GLN A 397 6.10 1.95 31.38
C GLN A 397 5.67 3.13 30.50
N ARG A 398 6.63 3.83 29.91
CA ARG A 398 6.40 4.95 28.98
C ARG A 398 5.72 4.46 27.71
N ASP A 399 6.19 3.36 27.13
CA ASP A 399 5.63 2.77 25.90
C ASP A 399 4.17 2.37 26.11
N ILE A 400 3.87 1.70 27.25
CA ILE A 400 2.49 1.38 27.64
C ILE A 400 1.64 2.65 27.75
N ALA A 401 2.17 3.73 28.32
CA ALA A 401 1.44 4.99 28.43
C ALA A 401 1.10 5.63 27.09
N PHE A 402 2.02 5.54 26.11
CA PHE A 402 1.74 5.95 24.74
C PHE A 402 0.71 5.06 24.05
N ILE A 403 0.75 3.74 24.26
CA ILE A 403 -0.22 2.82 23.64
C ILE A 403 -1.64 3.01 24.20
N VAL A 404 -1.78 3.15 25.52
CA VAL A 404 -3.11 3.20 26.17
C VAL A 404 -3.72 4.61 26.09
N HIS A 405 -2.94 5.64 26.43
CA HIS A 405 -3.45 7.01 26.58
C HIS A 405 -2.83 8.02 25.60
N ASN A 406 -1.94 7.57 24.69
CA ASN A 406 -1.22 8.44 23.75
C ASN A 406 -0.48 9.61 24.46
N SER A 407 -0.03 9.39 25.69
CA SER A 407 0.62 10.41 26.51
C SER A 407 1.43 9.78 27.65
N PRO A 408 2.67 10.24 27.89
CA PRO A 408 3.49 9.78 29.00
C PRO A 408 3.07 10.39 30.35
N GLN A 409 2.06 11.26 30.38
CA GLN A 409 1.62 11.92 31.61
C GLN A 409 0.79 11.00 32.52
N TYR A 410 0.24 9.91 31.98
CA TYR A 410 -0.69 9.02 32.67
C TYR A 410 -0.11 7.61 32.88
N ILE A 411 1.19 7.50 33.19
CA ILE A 411 1.89 6.20 33.26
C ILE A 411 1.18 5.24 34.21
N LEU A 412 0.86 5.66 35.44
CA LEU A 412 0.25 4.77 36.43
C LEU A 412 -1.11 4.24 35.97
N GLN A 413 -2.00 5.12 35.49
CA GLN A 413 -3.32 4.72 35.00
C GLN A 413 -3.22 3.82 33.76
N SER A 414 -2.29 4.14 32.85
CA SER A 414 -2.06 3.35 31.64
C SER A 414 -1.57 1.94 31.96
N VAL A 415 -0.64 1.82 32.92
CA VAL A 415 -0.14 0.53 33.37
C VAL A 415 -1.24 -0.29 34.04
N GLU A 416 -2.07 0.32 34.88
CA GLU A 416 -3.21 -0.37 35.50
C GLU A 416 -4.23 -0.88 34.46
N GLU A 417 -4.53 -0.07 33.45
CA GLU A 417 -5.43 -0.45 32.37
C GLU A 417 -4.82 -1.52 31.47
N TRP A 418 -3.53 -1.40 31.13
CA TRP A 418 -2.79 -2.40 30.41
C TRP A 418 -2.85 -3.74 31.13
N LEU A 419 -2.44 -3.80 32.40
CA LEU A 419 -2.39 -5.03 33.21
C LEU A 419 -3.74 -5.74 33.34
N LYS A 420 -4.86 -5.01 33.25
CA LYS A 420 -6.21 -5.58 33.28
C LYS A 420 -6.61 -6.24 31.96
N ASN A 421 -6.07 -5.77 30.83
CA ASN A 421 -6.63 -6.02 29.51
C ASN A 421 -5.64 -6.61 28.49
N TYR A 422 -4.33 -6.60 28.73
CA TYR A 422 -3.34 -7.00 27.71
C TYR A 422 -3.37 -8.49 27.36
N ASN A 423 -3.92 -9.33 28.25
CA ASN A 423 -4.02 -10.77 28.07
C ASN A 423 -5.37 -11.22 27.49
N ASP A 424 -6.32 -10.30 27.32
CA ASP A 424 -7.62 -10.60 26.70
C ASP A 424 -7.52 -10.49 25.17
N GLU A 425 -7.71 -11.60 24.44
CA GLU A 425 -7.69 -11.66 22.97
C GLU A 425 -8.62 -10.65 22.28
N LYS A 426 -9.66 -10.17 22.97
CA LYS A 426 -10.59 -9.17 22.44
C LYS A 426 -10.12 -7.73 22.65
N SER A 427 -9.10 -7.53 23.47
CA SER A 427 -8.52 -6.22 23.76
C SER A 427 -7.68 -5.73 22.59
N ALA A 428 -7.70 -4.41 22.36
CA ALA A 428 -6.82 -3.76 21.39
C ALA A 428 -5.32 -3.90 21.75
N PHE A 429 -5.01 -4.23 23.00
CA PHE A 429 -3.64 -4.38 23.50
C PHE A 429 -3.05 -5.77 23.27
N TYR A 430 -3.89 -6.77 23.04
CA TYR A 430 -3.45 -8.17 23.03
C TYR A 430 -2.45 -8.48 21.93
N GLU A 431 -2.68 -8.01 20.70
CA GLU A 431 -1.73 -8.23 19.61
C GLU A 431 -0.35 -7.61 19.92
N ILE A 432 -0.33 -6.40 20.48
CA ILE A 432 0.91 -5.71 20.88
C ILE A 432 1.62 -6.51 21.96
N ALA A 433 0.90 -6.90 23.00
CA ALA A 433 1.43 -7.66 24.12
C ALA A 433 1.94 -9.03 23.68
N SER A 434 1.23 -9.70 22.78
CA SER A 434 1.61 -11.02 22.23
C SER A 434 2.92 -10.97 21.46
N MET A 435 3.05 -10.02 20.53
CA MET A 435 4.27 -9.83 19.77
C MET A 435 5.44 -9.44 20.68
N THR A 436 5.22 -8.46 21.57
CA THR A 436 6.24 -7.98 22.51
C THR A 436 6.70 -9.12 23.44
N SER A 437 5.76 -9.88 24.00
CA SER A 437 6.03 -11.04 24.86
C SER A 437 6.87 -12.11 24.15
N SER A 438 6.52 -12.46 22.92
CA SER A 438 7.29 -13.41 22.09
C SER A 438 8.69 -12.89 21.81
N HIS A 439 8.82 -11.62 21.42
CA HIS A 439 10.11 -11.01 21.14
C HIS A 439 11.02 -10.98 22.38
N LEU A 440 10.51 -10.52 23.53
CA LEU A 440 11.26 -10.56 24.79
C LEU A 440 11.70 -11.97 25.16
N CYS A 441 10.83 -12.98 25.01
CA CYS A 441 11.22 -14.37 25.29
C CYS A 441 12.37 -14.82 24.38
N ASN A 442 12.40 -14.40 23.12
CA ASN A 442 13.50 -14.68 22.21
C ASN A 442 14.81 -13.97 22.63
N LEU A 443 14.73 -12.70 23.03
CA LEU A 443 15.88 -11.98 23.60
C LEU A 443 16.41 -12.67 24.88
N LEU A 444 15.51 -13.05 25.78
CA LEU A 444 15.83 -13.76 27.02
C LEU A 444 16.54 -15.10 26.76
N LYS A 445 16.10 -15.86 25.76
CA LYS A 445 16.77 -17.10 25.34
C LYS A 445 18.20 -16.83 24.86
N ALA A 446 18.39 -15.80 24.04
CA ALA A 446 19.73 -15.41 23.58
C ALA A 446 20.63 -15.01 24.75
N PHE A 447 20.18 -14.07 25.59
CA PHE A 447 20.97 -13.58 26.72
C PHE A 447 21.32 -14.68 27.72
N PHE A 448 20.41 -15.62 27.97
CA PHE A 448 20.69 -16.77 28.82
C PHE A 448 21.77 -17.68 28.20
N ALA A 449 21.63 -18.04 26.92
CA ALA A 449 22.55 -18.94 26.23
C ALA A 449 23.96 -18.35 26.03
N THR A 450 24.07 -17.02 25.96
CA THR A 450 25.34 -16.30 25.81
C THR A 450 25.82 -15.66 27.11
N GLU A 451 25.25 -16.03 28.25
CA GLU A 451 25.72 -15.64 29.59
C GLU A 451 25.63 -14.13 29.91
N HIS A 452 24.75 -13.38 29.25
CA HIS A 452 24.43 -11.99 29.61
C HIS A 452 23.40 -11.93 30.75
N TYR A 453 23.78 -12.47 31.92
CA TYR A 453 22.86 -12.74 33.02
C TYR A 453 22.24 -11.49 33.65
N GLU A 454 22.98 -10.38 33.78
CA GLU A 454 22.44 -9.14 34.34
C GLU A 454 21.27 -8.59 33.51
N LEU A 455 21.45 -8.53 32.19
CA LEU A 455 20.43 -8.12 31.25
C LEU A 455 19.26 -9.12 31.22
N PHE A 456 19.56 -10.42 31.29
CA PHE A 456 18.53 -11.46 31.42
C PHE A 456 17.68 -11.26 32.68
N GLU A 457 18.28 -11.06 33.85
CA GLU A 457 17.57 -10.87 35.11
C GLU A 457 16.68 -9.63 35.07
N LYS A 458 17.21 -8.49 34.59
CA LYS A 458 16.43 -7.27 34.50
C LYS A 458 15.27 -7.41 33.51
N LEU A 459 15.50 -8.02 32.36
CA LEU A 459 14.45 -8.23 31.36
C LEU A 459 13.41 -9.25 31.83
N MET A 460 13.80 -10.28 32.60
CA MET A 460 12.89 -11.23 33.23
C MET A 460 11.97 -10.57 34.26
N GLU A 461 12.49 -9.62 35.05
CA GLU A 461 11.70 -8.82 36.00
C GLU A 461 10.60 -8.05 35.27
N VAL A 462 10.98 -7.28 34.25
CA VAL A 462 10.08 -6.48 33.43
C VAL A 462 9.05 -7.36 32.71
N TYR A 463 9.50 -8.47 32.12
CA TYR A 463 8.64 -9.44 31.43
C TYR A 463 7.55 -9.98 32.36
N LYS A 464 7.92 -10.48 33.55
CA LYS A 464 6.97 -11.04 34.53
C LYS A 464 5.97 -9.99 35.02
N LYS A 465 6.40 -8.74 35.14
CA LYS A 465 5.60 -7.65 35.69
C LYS A 465 4.58 -7.09 34.70
N TYR A 466 4.93 -6.97 33.41
CA TYR A 466 4.11 -6.23 32.43
C TYR A 466 3.65 -7.02 31.20
N LEU A 467 4.31 -8.11 30.84
CA LEU A 467 4.21 -8.71 29.49
C LEU A 467 4.08 -10.25 29.51
N LYS A 468 3.74 -10.83 30.67
CA LYS A 468 3.70 -12.27 30.84
C LYS A 468 2.49 -12.87 30.11
N ILE A 469 2.79 -13.67 29.08
CA ILE A 469 1.81 -14.55 28.45
C ILE A 469 2.21 -15.99 28.78
N ASP A 470 1.26 -16.77 29.31
CA ASP A 470 1.58 -18.07 29.90
C ASP A 470 2.15 -19.06 28.89
N SER A 471 1.69 -19.07 27.64
CA SER A 471 2.27 -19.91 26.58
C SER A 471 3.74 -19.60 26.34
N HIS A 472 4.07 -18.33 26.07
CA HIS A 472 5.46 -17.91 25.81
C HIS A 472 6.36 -18.12 27.04
N PHE A 473 5.84 -17.88 28.24
CA PHE A 473 6.58 -18.10 29.46
C PHE A 473 6.90 -19.58 29.71
N ASN A 474 5.95 -20.48 29.43
CA ASN A 474 6.19 -21.92 29.53
C ASN A 474 7.27 -22.36 28.53
N ASP A 475 7.23 -21.87 27.29
CA ASP A 475 8.25 -22.16 26.28
C ASP A 475 9.64 -21.67 26.71
N LEU A 476 9.74 -20.48 27.30
CA LEU A 476 10.99 -19.96 27.85
C LEU A 476 11.50 -20.81 29.03
N ARG A 477 10.60 -21.20 29.95
CA ARG A 477 10.96 -22.05 31.10
C ARG A 477 11.48 -23.41 30.64
N ASP A 478 10.83 -24.01 29.67
CA ASP A 478 11.20 -25.32 29.15
C ASP A 478 12.54 -25.25 28.41
N PHE A 479 12.81 -24.16 27.68
CA PHE A 479 14.14 -23.86 27.12
C PHE A 479 15.22 -23.77 28.20
N VAL A 480 15.05 -22.91 29.21
CA VAL A 480 16.04 -22.75 30.29
C VAL A 480 16.28 -24.07 31.01
N SER A 481 15.21 -24.84 31.27
CA SER A 481 15.30 -26.14 31.91
C SER A 481 16.06 -27.18 31.08
N ALA A 482 15.96 -27.11 29.75
CA ALA A 482 16.71 -27.98 28.85
C ALA A 482 18.18 -27.56 28.77
N TYR A 483 18.46 -26.25 28.68
CA TYR A 483 19.81 -25.71 28.56
C TYR A 483 20.66 -25.92 29.81
N VAL A 484 20.06 -25.90 31.01
CA VAL A 484 20.75 -26.18 32.29
C VAL A 484 21.03 -27.69 32.50
N LYS A 485 20.33 -28.58 31.80
CA LYS A 485 20.52 -30.04 31.90
C LYS A 485 21.58 -30.59 30.97
N ASN A 486 21.89 -29.85 29.90
CA ASN A 486 23.00 -30.12 28.99
C ASN A 486 24.26 -29.42 29.49
#